data_AF-A0AAE2D6M5-F1
#
_entry.id   AF-A0AAE2D6M5-F1
#
_cell.length_a   1.000
_cell.length_b   1.000
_cell.length_c   1.000
_cell.angle_alpha   90.00
_cell.angle_beta   90.00
_cell.angle_gamma   90.00
#
_symmetry.space_group_name_H-M   'P 1'
#
loop_
_entity.id
_entity.type
_entity.pdbx_description
1 polymer ?
#
loop_
_entity_poly.entity_id
_entity_poly.type
_entity_poly.pdbx_seq_one_letter_code
_entity_poly.pdbx_strand_id
1 'polypeptide(L)'
;MSVELPEAKADTLQEVFSDKFQYINLDHYNIYHFEEVLIDGRRYQFRLSSKGDLMTVVTHIAGRAVLLVSVWTNMDYEKRLREIHQHILDMERTGTIPIDFRDPGKWRDVREKMYR
;
A
#
# COMPACT_ATOMS: atom_id res chain seq x y z
N MET A 1 34.14 -16.85 -5.73
CA MET A 1 33.10 -17.13 -4.71
C MET A 1 31.95 -16.19 -4.99
N SER A 2 31.00 -16.61 -5.81
CA SER A 2 29.73 -15.89 -6.00
C SER A 2 28.92 -16.08 -4.73
N VAL A 3 28.68 -14.99 -4.00
CA VAL A 3 27.73 -14.99 -2.89
C VAL A 3 26.35 -15.14 -3.54
N GLU A 4 25.75 -16.33 -3.42
CA GLU A 4 24.35 -16.52 -3.75
C GLU A 4 23.56 -15.60 -2.82
N LEU A 5 23.09 -14.48 -3.37
CA LEU A 5 22.11 -13.65 -2.70
C LEU A 5 20.86 -14.54 -2.48
N PRO A 6 20.27 -14.53 -1.27
CA PRO A 6 19.07 -15.31 -1.02
C PRO A 6 18.03 -14.97 -2.08
N GLU A 7 17.35 -16.01 -2.60
CA GLU A 7 16.22 -15.81 -3.51
C GLU A 7 15.27 -14.79 -2.88
N ALA A 8 15.01 -13.71 -3.61
CA ALA A 8 14.14 -12.65 -3.12
C ALA A 8 12.76 -13.25 -2.86
N LYS A 9 12.42 -13.41 -1.58
CA LYS A 9 11.13 -13.91 -1.15
C LYS A 9 10.08 -12.88 -1.53
N ALA A 10 9.02 -13.35 -2.20
CA ALA A 10 7.83 -12.54 -2.45
C ALA A 10 7.30 -11.95 -1.13
N ASP A 11 7.00 -10.65 -1.12
CA ASP A 11 6.35 -10.03 0.02
C ASP A 11 4.98 -10.69 0.24
N THR A 12 4.68 -11.04 1.48
CA THR A 12 3.30 -11.31 1.90
C THR A 12 2.48 -10.02 1.87
N LEU A 13 1.16 -10.12 1.75
CA LEU A 13 0.29 -8.94 1.86
C LEU A 13 0.44 -8.28 3.24
N GLN A 14 0.65 -9.07 4.29
CA GLN A 14 0.91 -8.55 5.62
C GLN A 14 2.14 -7.63 5.66
N GLU A 15 3.26 -8.05 5.06
CA GLU A 15 4.49 -7.24 4.96
C GLU A 15 4.27 -5.96 4.12
N VAL A 16 3.48 -6.05 3.04
CA VAL A 16 3.12 -4.87 2.24
C VAL A 16 2.37 -3.84 3.09
N PHE A 17 1.39 -4.27 3.88
CA PHE A 17 0.55 -3.38 4.66
C PHE A 17 1.13 -2.98 6.03
N SER A 18 2.21 -3.63 6.49
CA SER A 18 2.97 -3.21 7.69
C SER A 18 4.14 -2.29 7.36
N ASP A 19 4.97 -2.66 6.38
CA ASP A 19 6.29 -2.04 6.20
C ASP A 19 6.33 -1.08 5.02
N LYS A 20 5.46 -1.30 4.03
CA LYS A 20 5.46 -0.59 2.75
C LYS A 20 4.33 0.41 2.62
N PHE A 21 3.44 0.46 3.61
CA PHE A 21 2.22 1.26 3.63
C PHE A 21 2.45 2.64 4.25
N GLN A 22 1.99 3.68 3.57
CA GLN A 22 2.03 5.06 4.06
C GLN A 22 0.76 5.81 3.67
N TYR A 23 0.22 6.60 4.61
CA TYR A 23 -0.73 7.66 4.26
C TYR A 23 0.02 8.82 3.63
N ILE A 24 -0.57 9.40 2.58
CA ILE A 24 0.01 10.51 1.84
C ILE A 24 -1.01 11.62 1.61
N ASN A 25 -0.53 12.86 1.47
CA ASN A 25 -1.30 13.94 0.86
C ASN A 25 -0.92 14.00 -0.62
N LEU A 26 -1.86 13.77 -1.53
CA LEU A 26 -1.61 13.79 -2.97
C LEU A 26 -1.09 15.16 -3.46
N ASP A 27 -1.43 16.26 -2.78
CA ASP A 27 -0.92 17.60 -3.11
C ASP A 27 0.60 17.71 -2.96
N HIS A 28 1.20 16.84 -2.14
CA HIS A 28 2.64 16.82 -1.88
C HIS A 28 3.39 15.76 -2.70
N TYR A 29 2.70 14.97 -3.52
CA TYR A 29 3.30 13.86 -4.27
C TYR A 29 3.13 14.06 -5.78
N ASN A 30 4.25 14.03 -6.51
CA ASN A 30 4.23 14.06 -7.96
C ASN A 30 4.06 12.64 -8.52
N ILE A 31 2.84 12.32 -8.95
CA ILE A 31 2.45 11.03 -9.52
C ILE A 31 2.27 11.06 -11.05
N TYR A 32 2.80 12.08 -11.73
CA TYR A 32 2.59 12.31 -13.17
C TYR A 32 3.04 11.15 -14.08
N HIS A 33 3.98 10.32 -13.63
CA HIS A 33 4.50 9.17 -14.39
C HIS A 33 3.91 7.83 -13.97
N PHE A 34 2.80 7.83 -13.24
CA PHE A 34 2.12 6.60 -12.85
C PHE A 34 1.12 6.21 -13.92
N GLU A 35 1.13 4.93 -14.28
CA GLU A 35 0.07 4.29 -15.05
C GLU A 35 -1.19 4.19 -14.19
N GLU A 36 -2.36 4.09 -14.81
CA GLU A 36 -3.64 3.99 -14.10
C GLU A 36 -4.40 2.73 -14.52
N VAL A 37 -4.96 2.03 -13.53
CA VAL A 37 -5.93 0.96 -13.74
C VAL A 37 -7.12 1.13 -12.78
N LEU A 38 -8.30 0.79 -13.27
CA LEU A 38 -9.53 0.73 -12.48
C LEU A 38 -9.85 -0.73 -12.15
N ILE A 39 -10.00 -1.03 -10.87
CA ILE A 39 -10.46 -2.34 -10.38
C ILE A 39 -11.72 -2.10 -9.57
N ASP A 40 -12.85 -2.59 -10.07
CA ASP A 40 -14.18 -2.44 -9.45
C ASP A 40 -14.51 -1.00 -9.05
N GLY A 41 -14.16 -0.04 -9.92
CA GLY A 41 -14.37 1.39 -9.71
C GLY A 41 -13.34 2.07 -8.80
N ARG A 42 -12.44 1.32 -8.16
CA ARG A 42 -11.32 1.89 -7.39
C ARG A 42 -10.13 2.16 -8.31
N ARG A 43 -9.62 3.39 -8.23
CA ARG A 43 -8.42 3.82 -8.96
C ARG A 43 -7.14 3.32 -8.29
N TYR A 44 -6.29 2.71 -9.08
CA TYR A 44 -4.93 2.36 -8.74
C TYR A 44 -4.00 3.06 -9.72
N GLN A 45 -3.14 3.92 -9.19
CA GLN A 45 -2.06 4.50 -9.95
C GLN A 45 -0.80 3.75 -9.57
N PHE A 46 -0.01 3.29 -10.53
CA PHE A 46 1.20 2.52 -10.23
C PHE A 46 2.35 2.85 -11.16
N ARG A 47 3.56 2.54 -10.70
CA ARG A 47 4.76 2.62 -11.51
C ARG A 47 5.61 1.38 -11.26
N LEU A 48 6.00 0.70 -12.32
CA LEU A 48 6.92 -0.44 -12.27
C LEU A 48 8.37 0.05 -12.16
N SER A 49 9.20 -0.76 -11.50
CA SER A 49 10.66 -0.65 -11.61
C SER A 49 11.10 -0.94 -13.05
N SER A 50 12.31 -0.54 -13.42
CA SER A 50 12.84 -0.83 -14.76
C SER A 50 12.94 -2.33 -15.08
N LYS A 51 12.94 -3.19 -14.05
CA LYS A 51 12.97 -4.66 -14.20
C LYS A 51 11.57 -5.29 -14.10
N GLY A 52 10.55 -4.54 -13.70
CA GLY A 52 9.18 -5.04 -13.50
C GLY A 52 9.00 -5.93 -12.26
N ASP A 53 10.03 -6.11 -11.44
CA ASP A 53 10.04 -6.93 -10.22
C ASP A 53 9.41 -6.22 -9.02
N LEU A 54 9.42 -4.89 -9.02
CA LEU A 54 8.87 -4.04 -7.96
C LEU A 54 7.89 -3.04 -8.55
N MET A 55 6.93 -2.63 -7.73
CA MET A 55 5.99 -1.55 -8.06
C MET A 55 5.79 -0.59 -6.89
N THR A 56 5.53 0.66 -7.24
CA THR A 56 4.96 1.66 -6.33
C THR A 56 3.50 1.85 -6.69
N VAL A 57 2.61 1.80 -5.71
CA VAL A 57 1.15 1.88 -5.91
C VAL A 57 0.58 3.01 -5.08
N VAL A 58 -0.29 3.81 -5.69
CA VAL A 58 -1.10 4.84 -5.06
C VAL A 58 -2.57 4.45 -5.24
N THR A 59 -3.32 4.44 -4.15
CA THR A 59 -4.77 4.21 -4.18
C THR A 59 -5.42 4.90 -2.99
N HIS A 60 -6.72 4.72 -2.82
CA HIS A 60 -7.45 5.18 -1.65
C HIS A 60 -7.86 3.98 -0.79
N ILE A 61 -7.85 4.16 0.54
CA ILE A 61 -8.43 3.25 1.51
C ILE A 61 -9.26 4.08 2.49
N ALA A 62 -10.54 3.73 2.65
CA ALA A 62 -11.51 4.49 3.45
C ALA A 62 -11.46 6.01 3.19
N GLY A 63 -11.37 6.41 1.91
CA GLY A 63 -11.33 7.80 1.47
C GLY A 63 -10.00 8.53 1.66
N ARG A 64 -8.97 7.88 2.21
CA ARG A 64 -7.62 8.47 2.37
C ARG A 64 -6.67 7.94 1.32
N ALA A 65 -5.85 8.81 0.74
CA ALA A 65 -4.81 8.41 -0.20
C ALA A 65 -3.67 7.68 0.53
N VAL A 66 -3.22 6.59 -0.07
CA VAL A 66 -2.16 5.74 0.46
C VAL A 66 -1.13 5.44 -0.63
N LEU A 67 0.10 5.20 -0.19
CA LEU A 67 1.24 4.83 -1.00
C LEU A 67 1.79 3.49 -0.50
N LEU A 68 1.91 2.52 -1.40
CA LEU A 68 2.61 1.27 -1.20
C LEU A 68 3.93 1.34 -1.97
N VAL A 69 5.07 1.25 -1.28
CA VAL A 69 6.40 1.45 -1.89
C VAL A 69 7.17 0.14 -2.00
N SER A 70 7.82 -0.09 -3.14
CA SER A 70 8.69 -1.27 -3.37
C SER A 70 7.95 -2.60 -3.14
N VAL A 71 6.71 -2.70 -3.61
CA VAL A 71 5.92 -3.94 -3.53
C VAL A 71 6.43 -4.91 -4.59
N TRP A 72 6.82 -6.12 -4.18
CA TRP A 72 7.19 -7.17 -5.12
C TRP A 72 6.00 -7.56 -6.00
N THR A 73 6.19 -7.59 -7.32
CA THR A 73 5.11 -7.85 -8.29
C THR A 73 4.77 -9.33 -8.41
N ASN A 74 5.58 -10.22 -7.84
CA ASN A 74 5.49 -11.67 -8.04
C ASN A 74 5.62 -12.06 -9.52
N MET A 75 6.35 -11.25 -10.31
CA MET A 75 6.46 -11.36 -11.77
C MET A 75 5.12 -11.18 -12.52
N ASP A 76 4.05 -10.76 -11.83
CA ASP A 76 2.72 -10.51 -12.39
C ASP A 76 2.05 -9.34 -11.62
N TYR A 77 2.34 -8.12 -12.08
CA TYR A 77 1.87 -6.91 -11.40
C TYR A 77 0.33 -6.78 -11.44
N GLU A 78 -0.34 -7.27 -12.49
CA GLU A 78 -1.79 -7.19 -12.63
C GLU A 78 -2.48 -8.08 -11.59
N LYS A 79 -2.04 -9.33 -11.48
CA LYS A 79 -2.52 -10.24 -10.43
C LYS A 79 -2.21 -9.67 -9.06
N ARG A 80 -1.02 -9.10 -8.86
CA ARG A 80 -0.63 -8.52 -7.58
C ARG A 80 -1.48 -7.32 -7.19
N LEU A 81 -1.84 -6.45 -8.14
CA LEU A 81 -2.79 -5.35 -7.90
C LEU A 81 -4.17 -5.87 -7.48
N ARG A 82 -4.64 -6.98 -8.05
CA ARG A 82 -5.90 -7.63 -7.63
C ARG A 82 -5.81 -8.23 -6.23
N GLU A 83 -4.69 -8.83 -5.84
CA GLU A 83 -4.46 -9.32 -4.48
C GLU A 83 -4.51 -8.17 -3.46
N ILE A 84 -3.81 -7.06 -3.76
CA ILE A 84 -3.85 -5.83 -2.97
C ILE A 84 -5.28 -5.31 -2.87
N HIS A 85 -6.02 -5.31 -3.98
CA HIS A 85 -7.42 -4.87 -4.00
C HIS A 85 -8.31 -5.69 -3.07
N GLN A 86 -8.26 -7.02 -3.15
CA GLN A 86 -9.05 -7.89 -2.26
C GLN A 86 -8.67 -7.67 -0.80
N HIS A 87 -7.37 -7.53 -0.50
CA HIS A 87 -6.92 -7.25 0.86
C HIS A 87 -7.45 -5.91 1.40
N ILE A 88 -7.50 -4.86 0.56
CA ILE A 88 -8.07 -3.56 0.93
C ILE A 88 -9.56 -3.71 1.25
N LEU A 89 -10.32 -4.42 0.40
CA LEU A 89 -11.75 -4.65 0.65
C LEU A 89 -11.96 -5.39 1.97
N ASP A 90 -11.13 -6.40 2.27
CA ASP A 90 -11.19 -7.12 3.54
C ASP A 90 -10.93 -6.21 4.73
N MET A 91 -9.88 -5.38 4.68
CA MET A 91 -9.57 -4.43 5.75
C MET A 91 -10.68 -3.40 5.96
N GLU A 92 -11.28 -2.89 4.89
CA GLU A 92 -12.39 -1.93 4.97
C GLU A 92 -13.64 -2.59 5.56
N ARG A 93 -13.91 -3.86 5.21
CA ARG A 93 -15.03 -4.63 5.75
C ARG A 93 -14.87 -4.96 7.23
N THR A 94 -13.66 -5.32 7.67
CA THR A 94 -13.39 -5.72 9.06
C THR A 94 -13.00 -4.57 9.98
N GLY A 95 -12.73 -3.39 9.42
CA GLY A 95 -12.28 -2.22 10.19
C GLY A 95 -10.83 -2.31 10.66
N THR A 96 -10.00 -3.17 10.05
CA THR A 96 -8.58 -3.37 10.43
C THR A 96 -7.62 -2.45 9.69
N ILE A 97 -8.10 -1.31 9.19
CA ILE A 97 -7.29 -0.35 8.43
C ILE A 97 -6.20 0.23 9.34
N PRO A 98 -4.91 0.22 8.93
CA PRO A 98 -3.83 0.78 9.72
C PRO A 98 -4.11 2.22 10.15
N ILE A 99 -3.82 2.56 11.42
CA ILE A 99 -4.07 3.92 11.94
C ILE A 99 -2.98 4.85 11.41
N ASP A 100 -3.40 6.02 10.90
CA ASP A 100 -2.47 7.09 10.58
C ASP A 100 -2.00 7.77 11.87
N PHE A 101 -0.80 7.41 12.33
CA PHE A 101 -0.20 8.02 13.53
C PHE A 101 0.32 9.45 13.28
N ARG A 102 0.32 9.93 12.03
CA ARG A 102 0.70 11.31 11.69
C ARG A 102 -0.50 12.27 11.71
N ASP A 103 -1.72 11.76 11.92
CA ASP A 103 -2.94 12.56 12.08
C ASP A 103 -3.13 12.97 13.56
N PRO A 104 -2.80 14.21 13.97
CA PRO A 104 -2.90 14.66 15.36
C PRO A 104 -4.31 14.58 15.94
N GLY A 105 -5.35 14.53 15.10
CA GLY A 105 -6.73 14.38 15.54
C GLY A 105 -7.02 13.03 16.20
N LYS A 106 -6.38 11.94 15.71
CA LYS A 106 -6.58 10.59 16.25
C LYS A 106 -5.81 10.31 17.55
N TRP A 107 -4.78 11.11 17.87
CA TRP A 107 -4.06 11.02 19.14
C TRP A 107 -4.96 11.35 20.34
N ARG A 108 -5.96 12.22 20.17
CA ARG A 108 -6.91 12.57 21.24
C ARG A 108 -7.82 11.40 21.58
N ASP A 109 -8.43 10.77 20.58
CA ASP A 109 -9.36 9.65 20.79
C ASP A 109 -8.70 8.40 21.38
N VAL A 110 -7.46 8.10 20.98
CA VAL A 110 -6.72 6.95 21.52
C VAL A 110 -6.30 7.21 22.97
N ARG A 111 -5.85 8.43 23.30
CA ARG A 111 -5.52 8.79 24.69
C ARG A 111 -6.74 8.78 25.59
N GLU A 112 -7.88 9.33 25.15
CA GLU A 112 -9.10 9.32 25.96
C GLU A 112 -9.63 7.92 26.26
N LYS A 113 -9.41 6.95 25.35
CA LYS A 113 -9.77 5.54 25.59
C LYS A 113 -8.80 4.77 26.49
N MET A 114 -7.52 5.15 26.53
CA MET A 114 -6.54 4.49 27.41
C MET A 114 -6.57 4.98 28.86
N TYR A 115 -7.13 6.16 29.11
CA TYR A 115 -7.23 6.78 30.45
C TYR A 115 -8.66 6.77 31.02
N ARG A 116 -9.56 5.95 30.47
CA ARG A 116 -10.87 5.61 31.06
C ARG A 116 -10.88 4.13 31.43
#